data_AF-A0A8T5PYR1-F1
#
_entry.id   AF-A0A8T5PYR1-F1
#
_cell.length_a   1.000
_cell.length_b   1.000
_cell.length_c   1.000
_cell.angle_alpha   90.00
_cell.angle_beta   90.00
_cell.angle_gamma   90.00
#
_symmetry.space_group_name_H-M   'P 1'
#
loop_
_entity.id
_entity.type
_entity.pdbx_description
1 polymer ?
#
loop_
_entity_poly.entity_id
_entity_poly.type
_entity_poly.pdbx_seq_one_letter_code
_entity_poly.pdbx_strand_id
1 'polypeptide(L)'
;MAYIRVKKIRIKGREYRYAYLVENRWKKRVRKGSKKGARQKVKGYLGKVHEFPKVDEKGFMSHFGVKDVKGYFDAHKVSKVIRDLVRVELMNYGFAENGDFYSNGDLVVYVSDKDFFIRNLKEEKERKIVIVMNEGFLCRETFSRLVNFKGKGDEKEIGLSLGNALLEAGLKVPKEVFVEMVERFAGK
;
A
#
# COMPACT_ATOMS: atom_id res chain seq x y z
N MET A 1 -16.29 -0.70 -5.48
CA MET A 1 -14.93 -0.44 -4.98
C MET A 1 -14.57 -1.55 -4.00
N ALA A 2 -13.37 -2.13 -4.15
CA ALA A 2 -12.84 -3.08 -3.17
C ALA A 2 -12.00 -2.32 -2.15
N TYR A 3 -11.97 -2.78 -0.90
CA TYR A 3 -11.17 -2.20 0.18
C TYR A 3 -10.56 -3.32 1.03
N ILE A 4 -9.60 -2.97 1.88
CA ILE A 4 -8.93 -3.91 2.76
C ILE A 4 -9.67 -3.97 4.09
N ARG A 5 -10.06 -5.18 4.49
CA ARG A 5 -10.67 -5.46 5.80
C ARG A 5 -9.72 -6.33 6.63
N VAL A 6 -9.47 -5.91 7.86
CA VAL A 6 -8.76 -6.72 8.85
C VAL A 6 -9.74 -7.55 9.66
N LYS A 7 -9.42 -8.83 9.86
CA LYS A 7 -10.15 -9.75 10.74
C LYS A 7 -9.23 -10.23 11.85
N LYS A 8 -9.69 -10.11 13.09
CA LYS A 8 -9.07 -10.72 14.27
C LYS A 8 -9.49 -12.18 14.37
N ILE A 9 -8.52 -13.06 14.61
CA ILE A 9 -8.74 -14.51 14.79
C ILE A 9 -7.95 -14.94 16.02
N ARG A 10 -8.61 -15.60 16.95
CA ARG A 10 -7.98 -16.14 18.16
C ARG A 10 -7.68 -17.63 17.95
N ILE A 11 -6.42 -18.03 18.09
CA ILE A 11 -5.95 -19.41 17.95
C ILE A 11 -5.10 -19.75 19.17
N LYS A 12 -5.48 -20.79 19.92
CA LYS A 12 -4.75 -21.26 21.11
C LYS A 12 -4.42 -20.11 22.09
N GLY A 13 -5.41 -19.27 22.38
CA GLY A 13 -5.29 -18.14 23.29
C GLY A 13 -4.64 -16.89 22.69
N ARG A 14 -3.89 -16.98 21.59
CA ARG A 14 -3.22 -15.85 20.92
C ARG A 14 -4.12 -15.19 19.87
N GLU A 15 -4.09 -13.87 19.79
CA GLU A 15 -4.82 -13.10 18.76
C GLU A 15 -3.92 -12.83 17.56
N TYR A 16 -4.47 -13.07 16.37
CA TYR A 16 -3.82 -12.79 15.09
C TYR A 16 -4.72 -11.89 14.25
N ARG A 17 -4.11 -11.02 13.44
CA ARG A 17 -4.81 -10.18 12.48
C ARG A 17 -4.48 -10.61 11.07
N TYR A 18 -5.52 -10.68 10.24
CA TYR A 18 -5.42 -11.10 8.84
C TYR A 18 -6.17 -10.12 7.95
N ALA A 19 -5.54 -9.74 6.84
CA ALA A 19 -6.09 -8.80 5.88
C ALA A 19 -6.73 -9.53 4.69
N TYR A 20 -7.87 -9.02 4.26
CA TYR A 20 -8.64 -9.53 3.14
C TYR A 20 -9.07 -8.37 2.24
N LEU A 21 -8.95 -8.56 0.92
CA LEU A 21 -9.56 -7.69 -0.05
C LEU A 21 -11.06 -8.03 -0.12
N VAL A 22 -11.93 -7.05 0.09
CA VAL A 22 -13.38 -7.23 0.13
C VAL A 22 -14.08 -6.21 -0.76
N GLU A 23 -15.22 -6.59 -1.32
CA GLU A 23 -16.06 -5.70 -2.13
C GLU A 23 -17.50 -5.72 -1.59
N ASN A 24 -18.12 -4.55 -1.53
CA ASN A 24 -19.55 -4.44 -1.21
C ASN A 24 -20.41 -4.84 -2.43
N ARG A 25 -21.38 -5.73 -2.21
CA ARG A 25 -22.37 -6.16 -3.19
C ARG A 25 -23.78 -5.89 -2.67
N TRP A 26 -24.59 -5.25 -3.51
CA TRP A 26 -26.00 -5.00 -3.24
C TRP A 26 -26.85 -6.11 -3.87
N LYS A 27 -27.69 -6.80 -3.06
CA LYS A 27 -28.65 -7.76 -3.60
C LYS A 27 -29.87 -7.03 -4.17
N LYS A 28 -30.06 -7.10 -5.49
CA LYS A 28 -31.22 -6.51 -6.19
C LYS A 28 -32.54 -7.27 -5.95
N ARG A 29 -32.49 -8.61 -5.90
CA ARG A 29 -33.66 -9.48 -5.65
C ARG A 29 -33.60 -10.14 -4.28
N VAL A 30 -34.77 -10.22 -3.67
CA VAL A 30 -35.01 -10.71 -2.32
C VAL A 30 -35.95 -11.91 -2.47
N ARG A 31 -35.58 -13.08 -1.93
CA ARG A 31 -36.56 -14.18 -1.76
C ARG A 31 -37.55 -13.73 -0.68
N LYS A 32 -38.85 -14.01 -0.87
CA LYS A 32 -39.93 -13.70 0.11
C LYS A 32 -39.44 -14.05 1.53
N GLY A 33 -39.30 -13.04 2.40
CA GLY A 33 -38.78 -13.20 3.78
C GLY A 33 -37.32 -12.80 4.04
N SER A 34 -36.52 -12.46 3.04
CA SER A 34 -35.16 -11.90 3.24
C SER A 34 -35.17 -10.36 3.23
N LYS A 35 -34.22 -9.69 3.90
CA LYS A 35 -34.10 -8.21 3.83
C LYS A 35 -33.17 -7.81 2.69
N LYS A 36 -33.50 -6.74 1.94
CA LYS A 36 -32.51 -6.06 1.08
C LYS A 36 -31.34 -5.63 1.97
N GLY A 37 -30.12 -5.92 1.55
CA GLY A 37 -28.95 -5.59 2.36
C GLY A 37 -27.66 -5.64 1.57
N ALA A 38 -26.72 -4.78 1.95
CA ALA A 38 -25.35 -4.87 1.51
C ALA A 38 -24.73 -6.16 2.05
N ARG A 39 -24.08 -6.93 1.18
CA ARG A 39 -23.22 -8.06 1.58
C ARG A 39 -21.80 -7.77 1.15
N GLN A 40 -20.84 -8.14 1.98
CA GLN A 40 -19.43 -8.12 1.59
C GLN A 40 -19.09 -9.45 0.91
N LYS A 41 -18.40 -9.38 -0.23
CA LYS A 41 -17.77 -10.54 -0.87
C LYS A 41 -16.27 -10.42 -0.68
N VAL A 42 -15.65 -11.46 -0.09
CA VAL A 42 -14.19 -11.57 -0.04
C VAL A 42 -13.69 -11.86 -1.45
N LYS A 43 -12.76 -11.02 -1.93
CA LYS A 43 -12.09 -11.13 -3.23
C LYS A 43 -10.79 -11.90 -3.14
N GLY A 44 -10.07 -11.74 -2.03
CA GLY A 44 -8.80 -12.44 -1.82
C GLY A 44 -8.26 -12.28 -0.41
N TYR A 45 -7.44 -13.24 -0.01
CA TYR A 45 -6.60 -13.15 1.20
C TYR A 45 -5.30 -12.42 0.87
N LEU A 46 -5.02 -11.36 1.65
CA LEU A 46 -3.86 -10.47 1.44
C LEU A 46 -2.68 -10.83 2.35
N GLY A 47 -2.92 -11.42 3.51
CA GLY A 47 -1.83 -11.87 4.39
C GLY A 47 -2.09 -11.69 5.87
N LYS A 48 -1.11 -12.13 6.66
CA LYS A 48 -1.04 -11.86 8.10
C LYS A 48 -0.58 -10.42 8.30
N VAL A 49 -1.25 -9.71 9.21
CA VAL A 49 -1.01 -8.29 9.47
C VAL A 49 0.05 -8.15 10.55
N HIS A 50 1.07 -7.36 10.25
CA HIS A 50 2.13 -6.92 11.15
C HIS A 50 2.04 -5.41 11.31
N GLU A 51 2.19 -4.94 12.54
CA GLU A 51 2.13 -3.51 12.87
C GLU A 51 3.40 -3.17 13.64
N PHE A 52 3.97 -2.03 13.27
CA PHE A 52 5.18 -1.49 13.87
C PHE A 52 4.88 -0.08 14.36
N PRO A 53 5.45 0.36 15.48
CA PRO A 53 5.38 1.76 15.86
C PRO A 53 6.15 2.59 14.84
N LYS A 54 5.67 3.80 14.57
CA LYS A 54 6.43 4.81 13.83
C LYS A 54 7.54 5.33 14.75
N VAL A 55 8.78 5.28 14.29
CA VAL A 55 9.97 5.67 15.08
C VAL A 55 10.63 6.94 14.57
N ASP A 56 10.31 7.36 13.35
CA ASP A 56 10.87 8.57 12.70
C ASP A 56 9.81 9.22 11.79
N GLU A 57 10.04 10.46 11.38
CA GLU A 57 9.22 11.22 10.44
C GLU A 57 10.07 11.88 9.35
N LYS A 58 10.90 11.07 8.68
CA LYS A 58 11.62 11.50 7.48
C LYS A 58 10.64 11.85 6.37
N GLY A 59 10.83 13.03 5.80
CA GLY A 59 10.12 13.46 4.60
C GLY A 59 10.78 12.94 3.33
N PHE A 60 9.98 12.65 2.30
CA PHE A 60 10.49 12.24 0.99
C PHE A 60 11.47 13.26 0.40
N MET A 61 11.09 14.54 0.41
CA MET A 61 11.87 15.62 -0.17
C MET A 61 13.22 15.81 0.53
N SER A 62 13.22 15.79 1.87
CA SER A 62 14.43 15.97 2.66
C SER A 62 15.36 14.76 2.57
N HIS A 63 14.80 13.55 2.53
CA HIS A 63 15.59 12.33 2.46
C HIS A 63 16.33 12.18 1.13
N PHE A 64 15.64 12.44 0.00
CA PHE A 64 16.25 12.34 -1.33
C PHE A 64 16.86 13.66 -1.84
N GLY A 65 16.85 14.71 -1.02
CA GLY A 65 17.40 16.02 -1.41
C GLY A 65 16.67 16.66 -2.60
N VAL A 66 15.38 16.34 -2.79
CA VAL A 66 14.59 16.83 -3.92
C VAL A 66 14.23 18.29 -3.67
N LYS A 67 14.85 19.19 -4.45
CA LYS A 67 14.51 20.63 -4.45
C LYS A 67 13.55 20.98 -5.58
N ASP A 68 13.72 20.32 -6.73
CA ASP A 68 12.85 20.44 -7.89
C ASP A 68 12.13 19.12 -8.12
N VAL A 69 10.83 19.10 -7.84
CA VAL A 69 9.99 17.91 -8.01
C VAL A 69 9.89 17.54 -9.49
N LYS A 70 9.74 18.52 -10.37
CA LYS A 70 9.53 18.27 -11.79
C LYS A 70 10.76 17.63 -12.42
N GLY A 71 11.95 18.21 -12.17
CA GLY A 71 13.22 17.64 -12.59
C GLY A 71 13.46 16.22 -12.04
N TYR A 72 12.96 15.90 -10.84
CA TYR A 72 13.04 14.54 -10.29
C TYR A 72 12.21 13.54 -11.12
N PHE A 73 11.00 13.92 -11.54
CA PHE A 73 10.13 13.12 -12.38
C PHE A 73 10.58 13.06 -13.84
N ASP A 74 11.29 14.07 -14.33
CA ASP A 74 11.91 14.02 -15.66
C ASP A 74 13.10 13.03 -15.69
N ALA A 75 13.84 12.94 -14.58
CA ALA A 75 14.94 11.99 -14.44
C ALA A 75 14.48 10.56 -14.11
N HIS A 76 13.30 10.38 -13.51
CA HIS A 76 12.84 9.09 -12.99
C HIS A 76 11.40 8.76 -13.37
N LYS A 77 11.13 7.49 -13.66
CA LYS A 77 9.76 7.00 -13.87
C LYS A 77 8.94 7.13 -12.59
N VAL A 78 7.63 7.35 -12.71
CA VAL A 78 6.70 7.40 -11.57
C VAL A 78 6.79 6.16 -10.67
N SER A 79 7.06 4.98 -11.26
CA SER A 79 7.27 3.73 -10.51
C SER A 79 8.47 3.80 -9.55
N LYS A 80 9.53 4.51 -9.92
CA LYS A 80 10.70 4.76 -9.08
C LYS A 80 10.33 5.67 -7.91
N VAL A 81 9.58 6.76 -8.17
CA VAL A 81 9.07 7.65 -7.12
C VAL A 81 8.21 6.90 -6.09
N ILE A 82 7.32 6.01 -6.55
CA ILE A 82 6.51 5.16 -5.67
C ILE A 82 7.38 4.27 -4.78
N ARG A 83 8.45 3.67 -5.34
CA ARG A 83 9.39 2.86 -4.57
C ARG A 83 10.12 3.71 -3.53
N ASP A 84 10.57 4.90 -3.91
CA ASP A 84 11.27 5.82 -3.02
C ASP A 84 10.38 6.29 -1.86
N LEU A 85 9.08 6.54 -2.11
CA LEU A 85 8.08 6.78 -1.06
C LEU A 85 7.95 5.60 -0.10
N VAL A 86 7.89 4.36 -0.63
CA VAL A 86 7.84 3.14 0.19
C VAL A 86 9.10 2.99 1.05
N ARG A 87 10.28 3.28 0.49
CA ARG A 87 11.57 3.20 1.21
C ARG A 87 11.60 4.16 2.41
N VAL A 88 11.21 5.41 2.19
CA VAL A 88 11.13 6.42 3.27
C VAL A 88 10.15 6.00 4.34
N GLU A 89 8.98 5.49 3.97
CA GLU A 89 8.00 5.04 4.96
C GLU A 89 8.48 3.81 5.74
N LEU A 90 9.14 2.84 5.10
CA LEU A 90 9.77 1.71 5.78
C LEU A 90 10.79 2.18 6.84
N MET A 91 11.65 3.14 6.49
CA MET A 91 12.60 3.73 7.45
C MET A 91 11.88 4.42 8.61
N ASN A 92 10.78 5.12 8.36
CA ASN A 92 9.96 5.75 9.40
C ASN A 92 9.33 4.73 10.36
N TYR A 93 9.15 3.48 9.92
CA TYR A 93 8.68 2.35 10.73
C TYR A 93 9.83 1.48 11.28
N GLY A 94 11.06 2.01 11.29
CA GLY A 94 12.21 1.40 11.95
C GLY A 94 12.82 0.23 11.18
N PHE A 95 12.53 0.12 9.89
CA PHE A 95 13.25 -0.82 9.05
C PHE A 95 14.65 -0.28 8.72
N ALA A 96 15.67 -1.06 9.06
CA ALA A 96 17.05 -0.79 8.71
C ALA A 96 17.29 -1.10 7.23
N GLU A 97 17.89 -0.15 6.51
CA GLU A 97 18.24 -0.25 5.10
C GLU A 97 19.58 -0.96 4.90
N ASN A 98 19.62 -1.88 3.94
CA ASN A 98 20.82 -2.55 3.44
C ASN A 98 20.67 -2.77 1.93
N GLY A 99 21.03 -1.76 1.14
CA GLY A 99 20.77 -1.74 -0.29
C GLY A 99 19.27 -1.76 -0.58
N ASP A 100 18.80 -2.72 -1.37
CA ASP A 100 17.37 -2.88 -1.70
C ASP A 100 16.57 -3.65 -0.61
N PHE A 101 17.23 -4.07 0.48
CA PHE A 101 16.60 -4.79 1.59
C PHE A 101 16.35 -3.86 2.78
N TYR A 102 15.16 -3.97 3.36
CA TYR A 102 14.72 -3.25 4.54
C TYR A 102 14.28 -4.26 5.59
N SER A 103 14.85 -4.22 6.79
CA SER A 103 14.60 -5.24 7.81
C SER A 103 14.20 -4.65 9.17
N ASN A 104 13.21 -5.25 9.82
CA ASN A 104 12.81 -4.94 11.20
C ASN A 104 12.52 -6.27 11.93
N GLY A 105 13.45 -6.70 12.78
CA GLY A 105 13.43 -8.02 13.40
C GLY A 105 13.47 -9.12 12.35
N ASP A 106 12.50 -10.04 12.38
CA ASP A 106 12.41 -11.16 11.43
C ASP A 106 11.75 -10.79 10.09
N LEU A 107 11.22 -9.57 9.95
CA LEU A 107 10.55 -9.14 8.73
C LEU A 107 11.53 -8.41 7.81
N VAL A 108 11.54 -8.85 6.55
CA VAL A 108 12.35 -8.27 5.48
C VAL A 108 11.44 -7.86 4.34
N VAL A 109 11.65 -6.65 3.85
CA VAL A 109 11.01 -6.07 2.67
C VAL A 109 12.07 -5.82 1.64
N TYR A 110 11.89 -6.34 0.43
CA TYR A 110 12.76 -6.06 -0.70
C TYR A 110 12.08 -5.09 -1.64
N VAL A 111 12.76 -3.99 -1.98
CA VAL A 111 12.23 -2.92 -2.84
C VAL A 111 13.29 -2.56 -3.88
N SER A 112 13.30 -3.27 -5.02
CA SER A 112 14.18 -2.97 -6.18
C SER A 112 13.37 -2.51 -7.37
N ASP A 113 13.97 -2.00 -8.44
CA ASP A 113 13.19 -1.54 -9.61
C ASP A 113 12.36 -2.65 -10.27
N LYS A 114 12.81 -3.90 -10.19
CA LYS A 114 12.20 -5.06 -10.87
C LYS A 114 11.19 -5.81 -10.02
N ASP A 115 11.34 -5.83 -8.70
CA ASP A 115 10.55 -6.70 -7.84
C ASP A 115 10.18 -6.04 -6.49
N PHE A 116 9.22 -6.64 -5.80
CA PHE A 116 8.79 -6.27 -4.47
C PHE A 116 8.25 -7.49 -3.73
N PHE A 117 8.82 -7.79 -2.55
CA PHE A 117 8.30 -8.83 -1.68
C PHE A 117 8.48 -8.48 -0.20
N ILE A 118 7.65 -9.12 0.62
CA ILE A 118 7.74 -9.07 2.08
C ILE A 118 7.82 -10.51 2.56
N ARG A 119 8.82 -10.82 3.39
CA ARG A 119 9.06 -12.16 3.93
C ARG A 119 9.34 -12.10 5.42
N ASN A 120 9.02 -13.19 6.11
CA ASN A 120 9.38 -13.41 7.49
C ASN A 120 10.46 -14.50 7.52
N LEU A 121 11.64 -14.18 8.03
CA LEU A 121 12.80 -15.08 8.06
C LEU A 121 12.60 -16.30 8.97
N LYS A 122 11.66 -16.24 9.93
CA LYS A 122 11.31 -17.38 10.79
C LYS A 122 10.35 -18.37 10.15
N GLU A 123 9.72 -18.01 9.02
CA GLU A 123 8.75 -18.88 8.36
C GLU A 123 9.40 -19.60 7.19
N GLU A 124 9.52 -20.93 7.27
CA GLU A 124 10.07 -21.78 6.20
C GLU A 124 9.27 -21.68 4.89
N LYS A 125 7.97 -21.40 5.00
CA LYS A 125 7.07 -21.26 3.85
C LYS A 125 6.78 -19.80 3.60
N GLU A 126 6.86 -19.39 2.34
CA GLU A 126 6.46 -18.05 1.93
C GLU A 126 4.97 -17.84 2.21
N ARG A 127 4.69 -16.98 3.20
CA ARG A 127 3.34 -16.53 3.52
C ARG A 127 3.13 -15.11 3.05
N LYS A 128 1.89 -14.80 2.69
CA LYS A 128 1.51 -13.43 2.41
C LYS A 128 1.53 -12.61 3.69
N ILE A 129 2.20 -11.47 3.64
CA ILE A 129 2.40 -10.55 4.75
C ILE A 129 1.89 -9.17 4.35
N VAL A 130 1.28 -8.49 5.33
CA VAL A 130 0.79 -7.13 5.21
C VAL A 130 1.37 -6.32 6.36
N ILE A 131 1.95 -5.17 6.05
CA ILE A 131 2.46 -4.22 7.04
C ILE A 131 1.45 -3.09 7.16
N VAL A 132 1.02 -2.76 8.38
CA VAL A 132 0.20 -1.56 8.63
C VAL A 132 1.11 -0.34 8.56
N MET A 133 0.73 0.65 7.76
CA MET A 133 1.44 1.93 7.63
C MET A 133 0.44 3.07 7.59
N ASN A 134 0.61 4.06 8.44
CA ASN A 134 -0.33 5.16 8.65
C ASN A 134 -1.78 4.63 8.74
N GLU A 135 -2.66 5.03 7.82
CA GLU A 135 -4.06 4.58 7.74
C GLU A 135 -4.28 3.38 6.79
N GLY A 136 -3.21 2.87 6.18
CA GLY A 136 -3.26 1.87 5.12
C GLY A 136 -2.42 0.61 5.39
N PHE A 137 -2.19 -0.13 4.31
CA PHE A 137 -1.59 -1.46 4.34
C PHE A 137 -0.60 -1.65 3.19
N LEU A 138 0.69 -1.71 3.51
CA LEU A 138 1.72 -2.06 2.53
C LEU A 138 1.77 -3.59 2.36
N CYS A 139 1.50 -4.04 1.14
CA CYS A 139 1.59 -5.45 0.74
C CYS A 139 1.78 -5.56 -0.77
N ARG A 140 2.01 -6.78 -1.27
CA ARG A 140 2.17 -7.01 -2.72
C ARG A 140 1.00 -6.47 -3.55
N GLU A 141 -0.23 -6.59 -3.05
CA GLU A 141 -1.43 -6.15 -3.77
C GLU A 141 -1.49 -4.61 -3.89
N THR A 142 -1.32 -3.89 -2.78
CA THR A 142 -1.38 -2.42 -2.76
C THR A 142 -0.20 -1.80 -3.50
N PHE A 143 0.99 -2.37 -3.31
CA PHE A 143 2.19 -1.97 -4.06
C PHE A 143 2.03 -2.18 -5.57
N SER A 144 1.56 -3.37 -5.98
CA SER A 144 1.33 -3.67 -7.40
C SER A 144 0.29 -2.75 -8.02
N ARG A 145 -0.78 -2.39 -7.28
CA ARG A 145 -1.80 -1.45 -7.75
C ARG A 145 -1.23 -0.06 -8.00
N LEU A 146 -0.32 0.40 -7.14
CA LEU A 146 0.35 1.69 -7.31
C LEU A 146 1.31 1.70 -8.50
N VAL A 147 2.21 0.72 -8.58
CA VAL A 147 3.21 0.66 -9.66
C VAL A 147 2.57 0.48 -11.03
N ASN A 148 1.47 -0.29 -11.10
CA ASN A 148 0.72 -0.53 -12.33
C ASN A 148 -0.49 0.41 -12.48
N PHE A 149 -0.52 1.52 -11.73
CA PHE A 149 -1.61 2.47 -11.80
C PHE A 149 -1.71 3.05 -13.21
N LYS A 150 -2.94 3.17 -13.71
CA LYS A 150 -3.23 3.78 -15.00
C LYS A 150 -4.31 4.83 -14.78
N GLY A 151 -4.00 6.09 -15.07
CA GLY A 151 -4.98 7.16 -15.08
C GLY A 151 -6.12 6.81 -16.04
N LYS A 152 -7.36 6.91 -15.56
CA LYS A 152 -8.57 6.74 -16.36
C LYS A 152 -9.55 7.83 -15.93
N GLY A 153 -10.13 8.52 -16.91
CA GLY A 153 -11.06 9.61 -16.65
C GLY A 153 -10.40 10.98 -16.76
N ASP A 154 -11.07 11.98 -16.20
CA ASP A 154 -10.54 13.34 -16.10
C ASP A 154 -9.48 13.44 -14.98
N GLU A 155 -8.78 14.58 -14.92
CA GLU A 155 -7.71 14.83 -13.94
C GLU A 155 -8.19 14.65 -12.49
N LYS A 156 -9.46 14.98 -12.21
CA LYS A 156 -10.06 14.85 -10.88
C LYS A 156 -10.31 13.39 -10.51
N GLU A 157 -10.81 12.59 -11.45
CA GLU A 157 -11.00 11.14 -11.28
C GLU A 157 -9.65 10.41 -11.12
N ILE A 158 -8.64 10.82 -11.88
CA ILE A 158 -7.26 10.32 -11.75
C ILE A 158 -6.70 10.67 -10.37
N GLY A 159 -6.79 11.93 -9.95
CA GLY A 159 -6.34 12.37 -8.63
C GLY A 159 -7.03 11.62 -7.49
N LEU A 160 -8.35 11.47 -7.56
CA LEU A 160 -9.11 10.72 -6.55
C LEU A 160 -8.71 9.24 -6.50
N SER A 161 -8.56 8.60 -7.65
CA SER A 161 -8.20 7.18 -7.71
C SER A 161 -6.75 6.92 -7.28
N LEU A 162 -5.81 7.80 -7.63
CA LEU A 162 -4.42 7.74 -7.18
C LEU A 162 -4.32 8.00 -5.66
N GLY A 163 -4.99 9.03 -5.16
CA GLY A 163 -5.01 9.36 -3.73
C GLY A 163 -5.54 8.21 -2.88
N ASN A 164 -6.63 7.57 -3.32
CA ASN A 164 -7.15 6.38 -2.65
C ASN A 164 -6.14 5.22 -2.69
N ALA A 165 -5.44 5.01 -3.81
CA ALA A 165 -4.44 3.95 -3.91
C ALA A 165 -3.22 4.20 -2.98
N LEU A 166 -2.77 5.44 -2.86
CA LEU A 166 -1.68 5.84 -1.96
C LEU A 166 -2.08 5.67 -0.49
N LEU A 167 -3.30 6.12 -0.14
CA LEU A 167 -3.86 5.96 1.21
C LEU A 167 -4.04 4.48 1.57
N GLU A 168 -4.58 3.66 0.66
CA GLU A 168 -4.71 2.21 0.87
C GLU A 168 -3.35 1.51 1.06
N ALA A 169 -2.29 1.97 0.40
CA ALA A 169 -0.93 1.47 0.60
C ALA A 169 -0.26 2.01 1.87
N GLY A 170 -0.87 3.00 2.53
CA GLY A 170 -0.35 3.62 3.74
C GLY A 170 0.77 4.62 3.49
N LEU A 171 0.87 5.20 2.29
CA LEU A 171 1.95 6.11 1.93
C LEU A 171 1.55 7.57 2.18
N LYS A 172 2.41 8.31 2.90
CA LYS A 172 2.32 9.76 3.05
C LYS A 172 3.09 10.42 1.91
N VAL A 173 2.41 11.20 1.07
CA VAL A 173 3.01 11.83 -0.12
C VAL A 173 2.97 13.36 0.04
N PRO A 174 4.09 14.06 -0.19
CA PRO A 174 4.09 15.53 -0.24
C PRO A 174 3.13 16.05 -1.31
N LYS A 175 2.55 17.23 -1.08
CA LYS A 175 1.54 17.81 -1.97
C LYS A 175 2.10 18.02 -3.38
N GLU A 176 3.32 18.55 -3.49
CA GLU A 176 3.96 18.82 -4.77
C GLU A 176 4.21 17.53 -5.56
N VAL A 177 4.70 16.49 -4.88
CA VAL A 177 4.92 15.16 -5.48
C VAL A 177 3.60 14.57 -5.95
N PHE A 178 2.53 14.69 -5.16
CA PHE A 178 1.22 14.20 -5.54
C PHE A 178 0.66 14.88 -6.79
N VAL A 179 0.77 16.22 -6.87
CA VAL A 179 0.33 16.98 -8.05
C VAL A 179 1.08 16.53 -9.30
N GLU A 180 2.41 16.43 -9.22
CA GLU A 180 3.23 15.97 -10.34
C GLU A 180 2.87 14.53 -10.76
N MET A 181 2.63 13.62 -9.81
CA MET A 181 2.16 12.25 -10.15
C MET A 181 0.85 12.29 -10.95
N VAL A 182 -0.12 13.12 -10.55
CA VAL A 182 -1.41 13.24 -11.24
C VAL A 182 -1.22 13.77 -12.65
N GLU A 183 -0.39 14.81 -12.84
CA GLU A 183 -0.10 15.38 -14.16
C GLU A 183 0.48 14.33 -15.11
N ARG A 184 1.48 13.55 -14.65
CA ARG A 184 2.09 12.48 -15.45
C ARG A 184 1.11 11.37 -15.82
N PHE A 185 0.16 11.04 -14.93
CA PHE A 185 -0.88 10.05 -15.24
C PHE A 185 -2.00 10.60 -16.13
N ALA A 186 -2.23 11.92 -16.11
CA ALA A 186 -3.17 12.60 -17.00
C ALA A 186 -2.59 12.80 -18.41
N GLY A 187 -1.30 12.53 -18.63
CA GLY A 187 -0.63 12.65 -19.92
C GLY A 187 -0.17 14.08 -20.24
N LYS A 188 0.08 14.88 -19.20
CA LYS A 188 0.75 16.19 -19.28
C LYS A 188 2.21 16.04 -18.87
#